data_AF-A0AAZ1XTH0-F1
#
_entry.id   AF-A0AAZ1XTH0-F1
#
_cell.length_a   1.000
_cell.length_b   1.000
_cell.length_c   1.000
_cell.angle_alpha   90.00
_cell.angle_beta   90.00
_cell.angle_gamma   90.00
#
_symmetry.space_group_name_H-M   'P 1'
#
loop_
_entity.id
_entity.type
_entity.pdbx_description
1 polymer ?
#
loop_
_entity_poly.entity_id
_entity_poly.type
_entity_poly.pdbx_seq_one_letter_code
_entity_poly.pdbx_strand_id
1 'polypeptide(L)'
;MEATGILKLRVILDKDNAEKLILPSCPNSVQALIDEIKSRLNFTFDFRLQFHDPDFDNALCNFFKIEDLPAIASVKVVRLVELDRISTSTDDTILQTERGEVNFLPSYPSGETRESLKTRRLEMVEEFKKTSAERDIPLIHQHMMRTFALRREEIVTTSPPVSELKDRWPALFHDTQLIGLYKKRKTGRVGERMEQLLLAYGKQDKNDIYATRTAALAGLPMYLKEDSSEIFKTCKDEIEFYEATIALVADVDEEEVPGGVPFSPRQVFIVLEDQVVMTHHSWTDALVCLFGLIYALHLNYPEKCTGFFEFIQVVLLKLDDERKQLKPKLQTLKNELV
;
A
#
# COMPACT_ATOMS: atom_id res chain seq x y z
N MET A 1 22.07 -16.29 -48.52
CA MET A 1 20.84 -16.99 -48.09
C MET A 1 21.13 -17.51 -46.69
N GLU A 2 20.89 -16.69 -45.68
CA GLU A 2 21.12 -17.09 -44.29
C GLU A 2 19.90 -17.85 -43.77
N ALA A 3 20.16 -19.02 -43.21
CA ALA A 3 19.15 -19.89 -42.64
C ALA A 3 18.55 -19.23 -41.40
N THR A 4 17.36 -18.65 -41.53
CA THR A 4 16.59 -18.15 -40.39
C THR A 4 16.05 -19.35 -39.61
N GLY A 5 16.74 -19.71 -38.53
CA GLY A 5 16.35 -20.81 -37.65
C GLY A 5 14.96 -20.59 -37.03
N ILE A 6 14.19 -21.67 -36.92
CA ILE A 6 12.89 -21.69 -36.23
C ILE A 6 13.12 -21.34 -34.75
N LEU A 7 12.41 -20.33 -34.24
CA LEU A 7 12.48 -19.93 -32.84
C LEU A 7 11.33 -20.58 -32.06
N LYS A 8 11.64 -21.38 -31.05
CA LYS A 8 10.66 -22.03 -30.17
C LYS A 8 10.67 -21.36 -28.81
N LEU A 9 9.54 -20.80 -28.43
CA LEU A 9 9.38 -20.07 -27.18
C LEU A 9 8.39 -20.78 -26.27
N ARG A 10 8.76 -20.87 -25.00
CA ARG A 10 7.81 -21.05 -23.90
C ARG A 10 7.54 -19.67 -23.31
N VAL A 11 6.35 -19.14 -23.55
CA VAL A 11 5.90 -17.82 -23.09
C VAL A 11 5.20 -17.98 -21.75
N ILE A 12 5.84 -17.57 -20.66
CA ILE A 12 5.33 -17.67 -19.30
C ILE A 12 4.46 -16.43 -19.01
N LEU A 13 3.20 -16.67 -18.66
CA LEU A 13 2.20 -15.61 -18.42
C LEU A 13 2.02 -15.36 -16.92
N ASP A 14 2.00 -16.43 -16.14
CA ASP A 14 1.98 -16.39 -14.68
C ASP A 14 2.69 -17.63 -14.09
N LYS A 15 2.50 -17.90 -12.80
CA LYS A 15 3.13 -19.02 -12.09
C LYS A 15 2.68 -20.41 -12.59
N ASP A 16 1.45 -20.51 -13.09
CA ASP A 16 0.78 -21.76 -13.44
C ASP A 16 0.42 -21.83 -14.94
N ASN A 17 0.57 -20.71 -15.67
CA ASN A 17 0.22 -20.59 -17.08
C ASN A 17 1.42 -20.24 -17.98
N ALA A 18 1.65 -21.07 -19.01
CA ALA A 18 2.63 -20.82 -20.04
C ALA A 18 2.18 -21.39 -21.40
N GLU A 19 2.37 -20.60 -22.45
CA GLU A 19 1.99 -20.92 -23.82
C GLU A 19 3.21 -21.28 -24.67
N LYS A 20 3.05 -22.24 -25.58
CA LYS A 20 4.11 -22.60 -26.53
C LYS A 20 3.92 -21.86 -27.83
N LEU A 21 4.91 -21.06 -28.23
CA LEU A 21 4.91 -20.33 -29.49
C LEU A 21 6.06 -20.82 -30.39
N ILE A 22 5.76 -21.05 -31.67
CA ILE A 22 6.76 -21.43 -32.66
C ILE A 22 6.74 -20.38 -33.75
N LEU A 23 7.84 -19.64 -33.88
CA LEU A 23 8.00 -18.62 -34.91
C LEU A 23 8.80 -19.20 -36.08
N PRO A 24 8.35 -18.96 -37.33
CA PRO A 24 8.99 -19.52 -38.51
C PRO A 24 10.42 -18.99 -38.73
N SER A 25 10.72 -17.81 -38.18
CA SER A 25 12.02 -17.18 -38.17
C SER A 25 12.20 -16.38 -36.89
N CYS A 26 13.45 -16.22 -36.45
CA CYS A 26 13.78 -15.27 -35.38
C CYS A 26 13.42 -13.84 -35.84
N PRO A 27 12.67 -13.06 -35.03
CA PRO A 27 12.40 -11.65 -35.32
C PRO A 27 13.69 -10.83 -35.43
N ASN A 28 13.64 -9.68 -36.10
CA ASN A 28 14.80 -8.81 -36.28
C ASN A 28 15.10 -7.91 -35.06
N SER A 29 14.21 -7.87 -34.07
CA SER A 29 14.32 -7.05 -32.86
C SER A 29 13.45 -7.60 -31.74
N VAL A 30 13.76 -7.22 -30.50
CA VAL A 30 12.94 -7.55 -29.33
C VAL A 30 11.53 -6.96 -29.46
N GLN A 31 11.40 -5.77 -30.04
CA GLN A 31 10.08 -5.16 -30.27
C GLN A 31 9.25 -5.97 -31.28
N ALA A 32 9.84 -6.42 -32.39
CA ALA A 32 9.15 -7.29 -33.34
C ALA A 32 8.71 -8.62 -32.71
N LEU A 33 9.50 -9.15 -31.76
CA LEU A 33 9.10 -10.32 -30.97
C LEU A 33 7.91 -10.03 -30.06
N ILE A 34 7.90 -8.88 -29.38
CA ILE A 34 6.78 -8.43 -28.54
C ILE A 34 5.50 -8.32 -29.38
N ASP A 35 5.59 -7.73 -30.57
CA ASP A 35 4.44 -7.53 -31.45
C ASP A 35 3.87 -8.87 -31.96
N GLU A 36 4.74 -9.84 -32.29
CA GLU A 36 4.31 -11.19 -32.68
C GLU A 36 3.64 -11.93 -31.51
N ILE A 37 4.18 -11.81 -30.29
CA ILE A 37 3.55 -12.40 -29.09
C ILE A 37 2.19 -11.73 -28.80
N LYS A 38 2.11 -10.39 -28.90
CA LYS A 38 0.85 -9.64 -28.74
C LYS A 38 -0.22 -10.13 -29.70
N SER A 39 0.14 -10.26 -30.98
CA SER A 39 -0.74 -10.70 -32.04
C SER A 39 -1.21 -12.15 -31.85
N ARG A 40 -0.29 -13.06 -31.50
CA ARG A 40 -0.58 -14.50 -31.39
C ARG A 40 -1.37 -14.86 -30.14
N LEU A 41 -1.16 -14.14 -29.04
CA LEU A 41 -1.82 -14.40 -27.76
C LEU A 41 -2.94 -13.39 -27.44
N ASN A 42 -3.31 -12.54 -28.40
CA ASN A 42 -4.36 -11.53 -28.26
C ASN A 42 -4.19 -10.59 -27.05
N PHE A 43 -2.96 -10.14 -26.77
CA PHE A 43 -2.73 -9.14 -25.73
C PHE A 43 -3.04 -7.73 -26.21
N THR A 44 -3.85 -7.01 -25.42
CA THR A 44 -4.23 -5.61 -25.66
C THR A 44 -3.40 -4.61 -24.85
N PHE A 45 -2.50 -5.10 -24.00
CA PHE A 45 -1.69 -4.30 -23.09
C PHE A 45 -0.20 -4.31 -23.47
N ASP A 46 0.53 -3.31 -23.00
CA ASP A 46 1.98 -3.25 -23.13
C ASP A 46 2.68 -4.14 -22.10
N PHE A 47 3.79 -4.74 -22.51
CA PHE A 47 4.63 -5.59 -21.67
C PHE A 47 6.08 -5.55 -22.13
N ARG A 48 6.98 -5.91 -21.22
CA ARG A 48 8.37 -6.24 -21.53
C ARG A 48 8.59 -7.75 -21.37
N LEU A 49 9.70 -8.24 -21.93
CA LEU A 49 10.09 -9.65 -21.84
C LEU A 49 11.30 -9.80 -20.93
N GLN A 50 11.31 -10.89 -20.17
CA GLN A 50 12.49 -11.39 -19.48
C GLN A 50 12.79 -12.80 -19.94
N PHE A 51 14.05 -13.21 -19.99
CA PHE A 51 14.44 -14.59 -20.31
C PHE A 51 15.26 -15.18 -19.17
N HIS A 52 15.28 -16.50 -19.08
CA HIS A 52 16.21 -17.19 -18.19
C HIS A 52 17.60 -17.14 -18.79
N ASP A 53 18.49 -16.38 -18.16
CA ASP A 53 19.85 -16.18 -18.63
C ASP A 53 20.77 -17.28 -18.06
N PRO A 54 21.35 -18.15 -18.90
CA PRO A 54 22.22 -19.23 -18.45
C PRO A 54 23.48 -18.73 -17.72
N ASP A 55 23.94 -17.51 -17.99
CA ASP A 55 25.16 -16.95 -17.42
C ASP A 55 24.95 -16.44 -15.98
N PHE A 56 23.69 -16.28 -15.55
CA PHE A 56 23.31 -15.79 -14.22
C PHE A 56 22.46 -16.80 -13.44
N ASP A 57 22.88 -18.07 -13.39
CA ASP A 57 22.18 -19.15 -12.69
C ASP A 57 20.71 -19.33 -13.12
N ASN A 58 20.39 -19.05 -14.39
CA ASN A 58 19.03 -19.00 -14.92
C ASN A 58 18.12 -17.98 -14.22
N ALA A 59 18.66 -16.89 -13.69
CA ALA A 59 17.85 -15.76 -13.24
C ALA A 59 17.07 -15.14 -14.43
N LEU A 60 15.92 -14.53 -14.12
CA LEU A 60 15.14 -13.78 -15.11
C LEU A 60 15.78 -12.41 -15.37
N CYS A 61 16.34 -12.24 -16.56
CA CYS A 61 16.99 -11.01 -17.01
C CYS A 61 16.20 -10.32 -18.12
N ASN A 62 16.25 -8.99 -18.17
CA ASN A 62 15.81 -8.25 -19.35
C ASN A 62 16.85 -8.44 -20.47
N PHE A 63 16.42 -8.43 -21.72
CA PHE A 63 17.31 -8.48 -22.90
C PHE A 63 16.91 -7.41 -23.89
N PHE A 64 17.90 -6.82 -24.56
CA PHE A 64 17.71 -5.71 -25.51
C PHE A 64 18.09 -6.10 -26.94
N LYS A 65 18.87 -7.18 -27.10
CA LYS A 65 19.22 -7.74 -28.41
C LYS A 65 18.53 -9.08 -28.58
N ILE A 66 17.97 -9.30 -29.76
CA ILE A 66 17.33 -10.57 -30.09
C ILE A 66 18.37 -11.71 -30.17
N GLU A 67 19.63 -11.37 -30.41
CA GLU A 67 20.77 -12.29 -30.46
C GLU A 67 21.06 -12.96 -29.11
N ASP A 68 20.64 -12.34 -28.00
CA ASP A 68 20.81 -12.88 -26.65
C ASP A 68 19.86 -14.07 -26.39
N LEU A 69 18.83 -14.24 -27.22
CA LEU A 69 17.87 -15.35 -27.11
C LEU A 69 18.35 -16.61 -27.85
N PRO A 70 18.44 -17.77 -27.18
CA PRO A 70 18.69 -19.04 -27.86
C PRO A 70 17.48 -19.46 -28.72
N ALA A 71 17.73 -20.34 -29.70
CA ALA A 71 16.68 -20.86 -30.60
C ALA A 71 15.53 -21.61 -29.86
N ILE A 72 15.78 -22.05 -28.62
CA ILE A 72 14.78 -22.58 -27.70
C ILE A 72 14.93 -21.79 -26.40
N ALA A 73 13.94 -20.97 -26.07
CA ALA A 73 14.00 -20.09 -24.90
C ALA A 73 12.69 -20.10 -24.10
N SER A 74 12.80 -19.83 -22.80
CA SER A 74 11.65 -19.47 -21.97
C SER A 74 11.66 -17.97 -21.72
N VAL A 75 10.58 -17.29 -22.11
CA VAL A 75 10.42 -15.86 -21.93
C VAL A 75 9.23 -15.59 -21.02
N LYS A 76 9.36 -14.67 -20.07
CA LYS A 76 8.31 -14.24 -19.17
C LYS A 76 7.76 -12.89 -19.61
N VAL A 77 6.43 -12.82 -19.72
CA VAL A 77 5.71 -11.58 -19.98
C VAL A 77 5.59 -10.80 -18.67
N VAL A 78 6.10 -9.57 -18.66
CA VAL A 78 5.96 -8.65 -17.53
C VAL A 78 5.15 -7.46 -18.00
N ARG A 79 3.86 -7.42 -17.61
CA ARG A 79 2.94 -6.33 -17.95
C ARG A 79 3.55 -4.99 -17.50
N LEU A 80 3.54 -4.03 -18.42
CA LEU A 80 3.92 -2.66 -18.12
C LEU A 80 2.68 -1.92 -17.62
N VAL A 81 2.78 -1.33 -16.44
CA VAL A 81 1.84 -0.33 -15.95
C VAL A 81 2.38 1.06 -16.29
N GLU A 82 1.53 2.09 -16.36
CA GLU A 82 1.97 3.46 -16.74
C GLU A 82 3.15 3.98 -15.89
N LEU A 83 3.35 3.44 -14.69
CA LEU A 83 4.51 3.70 -13.83
C LEU A 83 5.86 3.23 -14.41
N ASP A 84 5.89 2.22 -15.28
CA ASP A 84 7.12 1.68 -15.90
C ASP A 84 7.63 2.54 -17.08
N ARG A 85 6.80 3.43 -17.64
CA ARG A 85 7.16 4.26 -18.80
C ARG A 85 8.10 5.42 -18.45
N ILE A 86 8.23 5.76 -17.17
CA ILE A 86 9.05 6.88 -16.70
C ILE A 86 10.56 6.53 -16.73
N SER A 87 10.92 5.25 -16.82
CA SER A 87 12.31 4.80 -16.66
C SER A 87 13.19 4.81 -17.93
N THR A 88 12.78 5.44 -19.04
CA THR A 88 13.65 5.54 -20.24
C THR A 88 13.72 6.92 -20.91
N SER A 89 13.21 7.97 -20.28
CA SER A 89 13.51 9.33 -20.74
C SER A 89 14.80 9.82 -20.09
N THR A 90 15.86 9.99 -20.87
CA THR A 90 17.10 10.65 -20.46
C THR A 90 16.98 12.19 -20.35
N ASP A 91 15.76 12.73 -20.24
CA ASP A 91 15.57 14.13 -19.90
C ASP A 91 15.33 14.26 -18.39
N ASP A 92 16.45 14.43 -17.66
CA ASP A 92 16.54 14.92 -16.28
C ASP A 92 16.02 16.37 -16.18
N THR A 93 14.77 16.59 -16.53
CA THR A 93 14.00 17.65 -15.89
C THR A 93 13.18 16.94 -14.83
N ILE A 94 13.63 17.00 -13.58
CA ILE A 94 12.82 16.61 -12.42
C ILE A 94 11.58 17.49 -12.46
N LEU A 95 10.55 17.03 -13.17
CA LEU A 95 9.22 17.61 -13.08
C LEU A 95 8.83 17.41 -11.63
N GLN A 96 8.65 18.54 -10.94
CA GLN A 96 8.06 18.57 -9.62
C GLN A 96 6.65 18.00 -9.80
N THR A 97 6.51 16.70 -9.63
CA THR A 97 5.26 15.98 -9.79
C THR A 97 4.25 16.52 -8.78
N GLU A 98 2.96 16.44 -9.10
CA GLU A 98 1.96 16.98 -8.19
C GLU A 98 1.87 16.10 -6.93
N ARG A 99 1.49 16.73 -5.82
CA ARG A 99 1.40 16.06 -4.53
C ARG A 99 0.35 14.95 -4.61
N GLY A 100 0.76 13.69 -4.43
CA GLY A 100 -0.10 12.52 -4.57
C GLY A 100 0.40 11.52 -5.62
N GLU A 101 1.34 11.93 -6.48
CA GLU A 101 1.99 11.03 -7.43
C GLU A 101 3.08 10.16 -6.76
N VAL A 102 3.32 8.98 -7.34
CA VAL A 102 4.26 7.97 -6.80
C VAL A 102 5.66 8.55 -6.62
N ASN A 103 6.11 9.37 -7.57
CA ASN A 103 7.45 9.97 -7.61
C ASN A 103 7.51 11.40 -7.04
N PHE A 104 6.54 11.80 -6.23
CA PHE A 104 6.53 13.12 -5.60
C PHE A 104 7.75 13.35 -4.69
N LEU A 105 8.51 14.40 -5.02
CA LEU A 105 9.64 14.91 -4.23
C LEU A 105 9.28 16.25 -3.57
N PRO A 106 9.05 16.28 -2.24
CA PRO A 106 8.75 17.52 -1.53
C PRO A 106 10.00 18.39 -1.41
N SER A 107 9.83 19.71 -1.42
CA SER A 107 10.88 20.66 -1.04
C SER A 107 11.27 20.52 0.44
N TYR A 108 12.51 20.88 0.77
CA TYR A 108 12.96 20.90 2.15
C TYR A 108 12.24 21.99 2.96
N PRO A 109 11.93 21.74 4.25
CA PRO A 109 11.35 22.76 5.11
C PRO A 109 12.24 24.00 5.21
N SER A 110 11.63 25.18 5.38
CA SER A 110 12.38 26.44 5.51
C SER A 110 13.43 26.37 6.63
N GLY A 111 14.67 26.71 6.30
CA GLY A 111 15.81 26.69 7.23
C GLY A 111 16.48 25.33 7.42
N GLU A 112 16.04 24.27 6.74
CA GLU A 112 16.67 22.96 6.78
C GLU A 112 17.55 22.72 5.53
N THR A 113 18.71 22.09 5.72
CA THR A 113 19.59 21.61 4.64
C THR A 113 19.58 20.09 4.59
N ARG A 114 20.17 19.50 3.54
CA ARG A 114 20.33 18.03 3.47
C ARG A 114 21.07 17.50 4.71
N GLU A 115 22.10 18.21 5.13
CA GLU A 115 22.97 17.84 6.25
C GLU A 115 22.20 17.94 7.58
N SER A 116 21.43 19.01 7.80
CA SER A 116 20.61 19.12 9.01
C SER A 116 19.56 18.01 9.10
N LEU A 117 18.91 17.68 7.99
CA LEU A 117 17.94 16.58 7.92
C LEU A 117 18.61 15.21 8.13
N LYS A 118 19.83 15.00 7.62
CA LYS A 118 20.62 13.78 7.88
C LYS A 118 20.98 13.65 9.36
N THR A 119 21.33 14.75 10.04
CA THR A 119 21.59 14.75 11.49
C THR A 119 20.35 14.33 12.26
N ARG A 120 19.18 14.93 11.96
CA ARG A 120 17.90 14.54 12.60
C ARG A 120 17.53 13.08 12.37
N ARG A 121 17.80 12.54 11.18
CA ARG A 121 17.61 11.11 10.90
C ARG A 121 18.52 10.24 11.77
N LEU A 122 19.79 10.61 11.94
CA LEU A 122 20.73 9.89 12.81
C LEU A 122 20.30 9.93 14.28
N GLU A 123 19.90 11.10 14.79
CA GLU A 123 19.35 11.25 16.14
C GLU A 123 18.15 10.32 16.36
N MET A 124 17.25 10.26 15.38
CA MET A 124 16.12 9.33 15.43
C MET A 124 16.58 7.86 15.46
N VAL A 125 17.58 7.46 14.66
CA VAL A 125 18.13 6.09 14.71
C VAL A 125 18.74 5.77 16.08
N GLU A 126 19.45 6.73 16.70
CA GLU A 126 19.98 6.54 18.06
C GLU A 126 18.86 6.36 19.10
N GLU A 127 17.74 7.08 19.00
CA GLU A 127 16.57 6.86 19.87
C GLU A 127 16.01 5.44 19.73
N PHE A 128 16.10 4.83 18.55
CA PHE A 128 15.66 3.45 18.33
C PHE A 128 16.62 2.39 18.88
N LYS A 129 17.87 2.76 19.21
CA LYS A 129 18.79 1.87 19.94
C LYS A 129 18.51 1.82 21.44
N LYS A 130 17.82 2.81 21.99
CA LYS A 130 17.40 2.83 23.39
C LYS A 130 16.29 1.81 23.65
N THR A 131 16.10 1.47 24.92
CA THR A 131 14.94 0.66 25.31
C THR A 131 13.63 1.40 25.06
N SER A 132 12.52 0.67 24.91
CA SER A 132 11.21 1.29 24.67
C SER A 132 10.78 2.28 25.75
N ALA A 133 11.29 2.16 26.98
CA ALA A 133 10.94 3.05 28.09
C ALA A 133 11.74 4.38 28.08
N GLU A 134 12.92 4.38 27.46
CA GLU A 134 13.84 5.53 27.42
C GLU A 134 13.74 6.34 26.12
N ARG A 135 12.99 5.83 25.15
CA ARG A 135 12.84 6.40 23.81
C ARG A 135 12.03 7.69 23.85
N ASP A 136 12.56 8.77 23.29
CA ASP A 136 11.86 10.04 23.17
C ASP A 136 10.89 10.03 21.96
N ILE A 137 9.64 9.62 22.21
CA ILE A 137 8.60 9.53 21.18
C ILE A 137 8.29 10.90 20.54
N PRO A 138 8.09 12.00 21.32
CA PRO A 138 7.87 13.33 20.73
C PRO A 138 9.00 13.78 19.81
N LEU A 139 10.27 13.56 20.20
CA LEU A 139 11.43 13.90 19.37
C LEU A 139 11.43 13.10 18.07
N ILE A 140 11.20 11.78 18.15
CA ILE A 140 11.11 10.90 16.97
C ILE A 140 10.04 11.41 16.03
N HIS A 141 8.84 11.74 16.52
CA HIS A 141 7.77 12.21 15.66
C HIS A 141 8.13 13.55 15.00
N GLN A 142 8.67 14.50 15.78
CA GLN A 142 9.13 15.78 15.24
C GLN A 142 10.18 15.59 14.13
N HIS A 143 11.18 14.73 14.36
CA HIS A 143 12.21 14.42 13.37
C HIS A 143 11.61 13.71 12.15
N MET A 144 10.70 12.76 12.35
CA MET A 144 10.03 12.02 11.28
C MET A 144 9.19 12.92 10.37
N MET A 145 8.58 13.97 10.93
CA MET A 145 7.88 15.01 10.16
C MET A 145 8.86 15.89 9.38
N ARG A 146 9.90 16.43 10.03
CA ARG A 146 10.89 17.35 9.41
C ARG A 146 11.67 16.68 8.28
N THR A 147 11.97 15.40 8.42
CA THR A 147 12.79 14.63 7.49
C THR A 147 12.00 13.99 6.34
N PHE A 148 10.70 14.28 6.21
CA PHE A 148 9.85 13.70 5.16
C PHE A 148 10.41 13.89 3.74
N ALA A 149 10.89 15.10 3.42
CA ALA A 149 11.45 15.41 2.11
C ALA A 149 12.73 14.61 1.81
N LEU A 150 13.68 14.58 2.76
CA LEU A 150 14.90 13.76 2.65
C LEU A 150 14.56 12.28 2.50
N ARG A 151 13.61 11.78 3.29
CA ARG A 151 13.16 10.38 3.23
C ARG A 151 12.54 10.04 1.88
N ARG A 152 11.68 10.92 1.34
CA ARG A 152 11.06 10.74 0.03
C ARG A 152 12.10 10.73 -1.08
N GLU A 153 13.05 11.67 -1.04
CA GLU A 153 14.17 11.69 -1.98
C GLU A 153 14.97 10.39 -1.94
N GLU A 154 15.30 9.88 -0.76
CA GLU A 154 16.01 8.61 -0.63
C GLU A 154 15.21 7.44 -1.20
N ILE A 155 13.94 7.30 -0.81
CA ILE A 155 13.07 6.19 -1.26
C ILE A 155 12.85 6.23 -2.77
N VAL A 156 12.54 7.39 -3.33
CA VAL A 156 12.19 7.54 -4.75
C VAL A 156 13.43 7.46 -5.64
N THR A 157 14.53 8.10 -5.24
CA THR A 157 15.74 8.18 -6.09
C THR A 157 16.60 6.92 -6.01
N THR A 158 16.73 6.31 -4.83
CA THR A 158 17.63 5.15 -4.66
C THR A 158 16.90 3.82 -4.61
N SER A 159 15.56 3.81 -4.48
CA SER A 159 14.72 2.61 -4.36
C SER A 159 15.35 1.50 -3.48
N PRO A 160 15.75 1.82 -2.23
CA PRO A 160 16.54 0.92 -1.40
C PRO A 160 15.71 -0.30 -0.96
N PRO A 161 16.35 -1.46 -0.67
CA PRO A 161 15.65 -2.63 -0.17
C PRO A 161 15.01 -2.36 1.21
N VAL A 162 13.91 -3.05 1.51
CA VAL A 162 13.14 -2.87 2.75
C VAL A 162 14.00 -3.12 4.01
N SER A 163 14.98 -4.03 3.93
CA SER A 163 15.95 -4.26 5.01
C SER A 163 16.75 -3.00 5.33
N GLU A 164 17.27 -2.31 4.32
CA GLU A 164 18.00 -1.06 4.50
C GLU A 164 17.09 0.06 5.01
N LEU A 165 15.83 0.12 4.54
CA LEU A 165 14.85 1.09 5.04
C LEU A 165 14.54 0.88 6.52
N LYS A 166 14.49 -0.36 7.01
CA LYS A 166 14.30 -0.65 8.44
C LYS A 166 15.45 -0.10 9.29
N ASP A 167 16.68 -0.20 8.79
CA ASP A 167 17.85 0.29 9.51
C ASP A 167 17.96 1.82 9.45
N ARG A 168 17.65 2.42 8.29
CA ARG A 168 17.79 3.87 8.06
C ARG A 168 16.63 4.69 8.60
N TRP A 169 15.43 4.10 8.62
CA TRP A 169 14.16 4.72 9.02
C TRP A 169 13.35 3.81 9.96
N PRO A 170 13.88 3.41 11.12
CA PRO A 170 13.20 2.49 12.03
C PRO A 170 11.83 3.01 12.50
N ALA A 171 11.67 4.34 12.56
CA ALA A 171 10.40 5.01 12.88
C ALA A 171 9.26 4.72 11.88
N LEU A 172 9.55 4.35 10.62
CA LEU A 172 8.51 3.93 9.66
C LEU A 172 7.85 2.62 10.07
N PHE A 173 8.57 1.78 10.82
CA PHE A 173 8.17 0.42 11.16
C PHE A 173 7.83 0.29 12.65
N HIS A 174 7.73 1.41 13.36
CA HIS A 174 7.32 1.42 14.75
C HIS A 174 5.80 1.48 14.86
N ASP A 175 5.21 0.50 15.53
CA ASP A 175 3.76 0.40 15.67
C ASP A 175 3.15 1.58 16.43
N THR A 176 1.95 1.90 15.95
CA THR A 176 1.23 3.18 16.05
C THR A 176 0.97 3.74 17.45
N GLN A 177 1.11 5.06 17.56
CA GLN A 177 0.68 5.85 18.72
C GLN A 177 -0.84 5.75 19.00
N LEU A 178 -1.67 5.40 18.01
CA LEU A 178 -3.13 5.29 18.14
C LEU A 178 -3.56 4.29 19.23
N ILE A 179 -3.03 3.06 19.23
CA ILE A 179 -3.34 2.07 20.27
C ILE A 179 -2.93 2.59 21.66
N GLY A 180 -1.81 3.31 21.74
CA GLY A 180 -1.37 3.99 22.96
C GLY A 180 -2.36 5.05 23.44
N LEU A 181 -2.92 5.85 22.54
CA LEU A 181 -3.95 6.85 22.85
C LEU A 181 -5.25 6.19 23.31
N TYR A 182 -5.66 5.10 22.67
CA TYR A 182 -6.86 4.36 23.04
C TYR A 182 -6.78 3.83 24.48
N LYS A 183 -5.61 3.33 24.88
CA LYS A 183 -5.35 2.89 26.27
C LYS A 183 -5.51 4.02 27.30
N LYS A 184 -5.30 5.28 26.92
CA LYS A 184 -5.42 6.46 27.81
C LYS A 184 -6.87 6.94 27.98
N ARG A 185 -7.79 6.63 27.05
CA ARG A 185 -9.20 7.05 27.11
C ARG A 185 -10.13 5.86 27.37
N LYS A 186 -10.35 5.56 28.66
CA LYS A 186 -11.22 4.44 29.11
C LYS A 186 -12.52 4.86 29.80
N THR A 187 -12.91 6.14 29.76
CA THR A 187 -14.05 6.62 30.56
C THR A 187 -15.33 6.80 29.75
N GLY A 188 -16.47 6.45 30.36
CA GLY A 188 -17.81 6.55 29.77
C GLY A 188 -18.12 5.45 28.73
N ARG A 189 -19.30 5.54 28.11
CA ARG A 189 -19.82 4.52 27.16
C ARG A 189 -18.90 4.25 25.95
N VAL A 190 -18.19 5.28 25.48
CA VAL A 190 -17.17 5.13 24.42
C VAL A 190 -15.92 4.42 24.95
N GLY A 191 -15.54 4.69 26.21
CA GLY A 191 -14.44 4.02 26.89
C GLY A 191 -14.71 2.53 27.12
N GLU A 192 -15.95 2.14 27.43
CA GLU A 192 -16.35 0.73 27.58
C GLU A 192 -16.17 -0.06 26.27
N ARG A 193 -16.65 0.47 25.14
CA ARG A 193 -16.43 -0.15 23.82
C ARG A 193 -14.95 -0.23 23.46
N MET A 194 -14.21 0.84 23.73
CA MET A 194 -12.75 0.86 23.52
C MET A 194 -12.03 -0.18 24.39
N GLU A 195 -12.45 -0.36 25.64
CA GLU A 195 -11.88 -1.36 26.54
C GLU A 195 -12.16 -2.78 26.05
N GLN A 196 -13.38 -3.07 25.56
CA GLN A 196 -13.70 -4.34 24.94
C GLN A 196 -12.81 -4.63 23.72
N LEU A 197 -12.63 -3.63 22.84
CA LEU A 197 -11.72 -3.73 21.69
C LEU A 197 -10.27 -4.03 22.13
N LEU A 198 -9.76 -3.30 23.13
CA LEU A 198 -8.39 -3.50 23.64
C LEU A 198 -8.21 -4.85 24.35
N LEU A 199 -9.24 -5.35 25.03
CA LEU A 199 -9.25 -6.70 25.62
C LEU A 199 -9.23 -7.78 24.55
N ALA A 200 -10.04 -7.62 23.48
CA ALA A 200 -10.05 -8.53 22.34
C ALA A 200 -8.71 -8.53 21.60
N TYR A 201 -8.14 -7.33 21.38
CA TYR A 201 -6.79 -7.17 20.82
C TYR A 201 -5.71 -7.82 21.69
N GLY A 202 -5.79 -7.69 23.01
CA GLY A 202 -4.83 -8.30 23.93
C GLY A 202 -4.80 -9.82 23.94
N LYS A 203 -5.82 -10.48 23.37
CA LYS A 203 -5.88 -11.94 23.18
C LYS A 203 -5.25 -12.41 21.87
N GLN A 204 -4.98 -11.50 20.92
CA GLN A 204 -4.41 -11.86 19.63
C GLN A 204 -2.91 -12.17 19.73
N ASP A 205 -2.36 -12.80 18.70
CA ASP A 205 -0.91 -12.98 18.58
C ASP A 205 -0.22 -11.62 18.48
N LYS A 206 0.78 -11.39 19.34
CA LYS A 206 1.55 -10.15 19.36
C LYS A 206 2.37 -9.92 18.09
N ASN A 207 2.65 -10.98 17.33
CA ASN A 207 3.35 -10.90 16.05
C ASN A 207 2.39 -10.71 14.87
N ASP A 208 1.07 -10.77 15.09
CA ASP A 208 0.09 -10.53 14.04
C ASP A 208 -0.11 -9.02 13.82
N ILE A 209 0.48 -8.55 12.72
CA ILE A 209 0.34 -7.17 12.28
C ILE A 209 -1.10 -6.83 11.87
N TYR A 210 -1.88 -7.80 11.38
CA TYR A 210 -3.27 -7.57 10.99
C TYR A 210 -4.13 -7.31 12.23
N ALA A 211 -3.89 -8.01 13.33
CA ALA A 211 -4.57 -7.71 14.59
C ALA A 211 -4.32 -6.27 15.07
N THR A 212 -3.07 -5.80 15.00
CA THR A 212 -2.73 -4.42 15.38
C THR A 212 -3.40 -3.40 14.46
N ARG A 213 -3.40 -3.65 13.15
CA ARG A 213 -4.09 -2.79 12.16
C ARG A 213 -5.60 -2.76 12.37
N THR A 214 -6.23 -3.92 12.59
CA THR A 214 -7.66 -4.02 12.86
C THR A 214 -8.05 -3.25 14.12
N ALA A 215 -7.28 -3.38 15.21
CA ALA A 215 -7.52 -2.60 16.43
C ALA A 215 -7.37 -1.08 16.19
N ALA A 216 -6.37 -0.67 15.41
CA ALA A 216 -6.15 0.74 15.08
C ALA A 216 -7.32 1.31 14.25
N LEU A 217 -7.78 0.56 13.25
CA LEU A 217 -8.90 0.94 12.40
C LEU A 217 -10.22 0.99 13.17
N ALA A 218 -10.53 -0.04 13.95
CA ALA A 218 -11.76 -0.15 14.73
C ALA A 218 -11.86 0.93 15.82
N GLY A 219 -10.74 1.28 16.45
CA GLY A 219 -10.72 2.27 17.53
C GLY A 219 -10.83 3.71 17.05
N LEU A 220 -10.44 4.01 15.81
CA LEU A 220 -10.45 5.37 15.28
C LEU A 220 -11.84 6.04 15.28
N PRO A 221 -12.91 5.44 14.71
CA PRO A 221 -14.25 6.04 14.74
C PRO A 221 -14.78 6.15 16.19
N MET A 222 -14.46 5.17 17.05
CA MET A 222 -14.83 5.23 18.48
C MET A 222 -14.17 6.44 19.16
N TYR A 223 -12.87 6.67 18.91
CA TYR A 223 -12.13 7.83 19.43
C TYR A 223 -12.72 9.14 18.92
N LEU A 224 -13.09 9.17 17.64
CA LEU A 224 -13.76 10.29 16.99
C LEU A 224 -15.25 10.38 17.37
N LYS A 225 -15.77 9.52 18.26
CA LYS A 225 -17.19 9.48 18.65
C LYS A 225 -18.14 9.48 17.44
N GLU A 226 -17.73 8.80 16.38
CA GLU A 226 -18.48 8.64 15.14
C GLU A 226 -19.19 7.29 15.14
N ASP A 227 -20.29 7.22 14.40
CA ASP A 227 -21.05 5.98 14.23
C ASP A 227 -20.58 5.28 12.96
N SER A 228 -19.87 4.18 13.14
CA SER A 228 -19.31 3.38 12.06
C SER A 228 -20.10 2.12 11.76
N SER A 229 -21.26 1.92 12.39
CA SER A 229 -22.09 0.72 12.23
C SER A 229 -22.67 0.56 10.82
N GLU A 230 -22.83 1.65 10.08
CA GLU A 230 -23.27 1.60 8.67
C GLU A 230 -22.13 1.22 7.72
N ILE A 231 -20.88 1.44 8.14
CA ILE A 231 -19.69 1.23 7.31
C ILE A 231 -19.01 -0.08 7.60
N PHE A 232 -18.93 -0.50 8.86
CA PHE A 232 -18.32 -1.76 9.26
C PHE A 232 -19.44 -2.68 9.74
N LYS A 233 -19.77 -3.67 8.91
CA LYS A 233 -20.82 -4.66 9.17
C LYS A 233 -20.20 -6.05 9.27
N THR A 234 -20.93 -6.98 9.86
CA THR A 234 -20.56 -8.39 9.94
C THR A 234 -21.72 -9.25 9.45
N CYS A 235 -21.44 -10.32 8.74
CA CYS A 235 -22.42 -11.29 8.26
C CYS A 235 -21.96 -12.71 8.62
N LYS A 236 -22.93 -13.62 8.79
CA LYS A 236 -22.68 -15.03 9.12
C LYS A 236 -22.96 -15.99 7.97
N ASP A 237 -23.78 -15.57 7.00
CA ASP A 237 -24.15 -16.35 5.83
C ASP A 237 -24.08 -15.45 4.58
N GLU A 238 -23.56 -15.97 3.45
CA GLU A 238 -23.28 -15.25 2.18
C GLU A 238 -24.51 -14.61 1.48
N ILE A 239 -25.66 -14.45 2.15
CA ILE A 239 -26.98 -14.17 1.52
C ILE A 239 -27.75 -13.01 2.18
N GLU A 240 -27.11 -12.16 2.99
CA GLU A 240 -27.75 -10.88 3.35
C GLU A 240 -27.46 -9.83 2.28
N PHE A 241 -28.52 -9.38 1.58
CA PHE A 241 -28.45 -8.17 0.76
C PHE A 241 -28.04 -7.03 1.68
N TYR A 242 -26.82 -6.53 1.47
CA TYR A 242 -26.31 -5.42 2.23
C TYR A 242 -27.02 -4.15 1.76
N GLU A 243 -28.10 -3.74 2.43
CA GLU A 243 -28.65 -2.40 2.23
C GLU A 243 -27.61 -1.38 2.74
N ALA A 244 -26.80 -0.87 1.83
CA ALA A 244 -25.72 0.08 2.10
C ALA A 244 -25.25 0.76 0.79
N THR A 245 -25.19 2.08 0.83
CA THR A 245 -24.56 2.88 -0.23
C THR A 245 -23.05 2.64 -0.29
N ILE A 246 -22.38 2.60 0.86
CA ILE A 246 -20.96 2.29 1.01
C ILE A 246 -20.78 1.51 2.31
N ALA A 247 -20.28 0.27 2.23
CA ALA A 247 -19.95 -0.53 3.42
C ALA A 247 -18.79 -1.50 3.17
N LEU A 248 -18.17 -1.90 4.27
CA LEU A 248 -17.25 -3.01 4.40
C LEU A 248 -17.92 -4.06 5.28
N VAL A 249 -18.05 -5.28 4.76
CA VAL A 249 -18.78 -6.34 5.45
C VAL A 249 -17.88 -7.55 5.66
N ALA A 250 -17.65 -7.94 6.91
CA ALA A 250 -16.86 -9.12 7.22
C ALA A 250 -17.71 -10.37 7.38
N ASP A 251 -17.30 -11.44 6.71
CA ASP A 251 -17.76 -12.80 6.96
C ASP A 251 -17.12 -13.34 8.25
N VAL A 252 -17.96 -13.73 9.21
CA VAL A 252 -17.57 -14.17 10.55
C VAL A 252 -18.29 -15.46 10.96
N ASP A 253 -17.59 -16.33 11.69
CA ASP A 253 -18.18 -17.57 12.22
C ASP A 253 -18.99 -17.32 13.52
N GLU A 254 -18.76 -16.21 14.23
CA GLU A 254 -19.33 -15.90 15.56
C GLU A 254 -20.48 -14.87 15.50
N GLU A 255 -21.55 -15.09 16.28
CA GLU A 255 -22.72 -14.19 16.38
C GLU A 255 -22.43 -12.88 17.12
N GLU A 256 -21.55 -12.94 18.12
CA GLU A 256 -21.11 -11.75 18.86
C GLU A 256 -19.64 -11.52 18.61
N VAL A 257 -19.31 -10.34 18.07
CA VAL A 257 -17.94 -9.91 17.85
C VAL A 257 -17.51 -8.97 18.99
N PRO A 258 -16.62 -9.40 19.91
CA PRO A 258 -16.20 -8.58 21.04
C PRO A 258 -15.56 -7.27 20.56
N GLY A 259 -16.09 -6.13 21.02
CA GLY A 259 -15.60 -4.81 20.58
C GLY A 259 -16.10 -4.37 19.20
N GLY A 260 -16.98 -5.14 18.55
CA GLY A 260 -17.70 -4.76 17.34
C GLY A 260 -16.93 -4.90 16.02
N VAL A 261 -15.68 -5.41 16.03
CA VAL A 261 -14.90 -5.69 14.82
C VAL A 261 -14.14 -7.02 14.94
N PRO A 262 -14.29 -7.96 13.98
CA PRO A 262 -13.64 -9.26 14.02
C PRO A 262 -12.17 -9.12 13.65
N PHE A 263 -11.29 -9.72 14.47
CA PHE A 263 -9.84 -9.71 14.24
C PHE A 263 -9.41 -10.70 13.14
N SER A 264 -10.18 -11.77 12.94
CA SER A 264 -9.90 -12.83 11.97
C SER A 264 -11.13 -13.12 11.11
N PRO A 265 -11.58 -12.17 10.26
CA PRO A 265 -12.67 -12.43 9.33
C PRO A 265 -12.24 -13.46 8.27
N ARG A 266 -13.18 -14.25 7.76
CA ARG A 266 -12.90 -15.17 6.63
C ARG A 266 -12.64 -14.38 5.35
N GLN A 267 -13.50 -13.40 5.11
CA GLN A 267 -13.44 -12.45 4.00
C GLN A 267 -14.02 -11.11 4.44
N VAL A 268 -13.64 -10.05 3.73
CA VAL A 268 -14.21 -8.71 3.84
C VAL A 268 -14.66 -8.26 2.45
N PHE A 269 -15.95 -7.99 2.32
CA PHE A 269 -16.59 -7.52 1.09
C PHE A 269 -16.64 -6.00 1.07
N ILE A 270 -16.34 -5.41 -0.08
CA ILE A 270 -16.65 -4.00 -0.37
C ILE A 270 -18.02 -3.97 -1.02
N VAL A 271 -18.94 -3.25 -0.40
CA VAL A 271 -20.31 -3.07 -0.88
C VAL A 271 -20.50 -1.63 -1.31
N LEU A 272 -20.95 -1.44 -2.54
CA LEU A 272 -21.38 -0.15 -3.09
C LEU A 272 -22.76 -0.30 -3.70
N GLU A 273 -23.69 0.60 -3.36
CA GLU A 273 -25.07 0.59 -3.89
C GLU A 273 -25.72 -0.80 -3.81
N ASP A 274 -25.61 -1.43 -2.63
CA ASP A 274 -26.17 -2.75 -2.33
C ASP A 274 -25.53 -3.93 -3.11
N GLN A 275 -24.42 -3.69 -3.82
CA GLN A 275 -23.69 -4.70 -4.59
C GLN A 275 -22.30 -4.96 -4.01
N VAL A 276 -21.92 -6.24 -3.90
CA VAL A 276 -20.54 -6.63 -3.60
C VAL A 276 -19.67 -6.38 -4.83
N VAL A 277 -18.75 -5.43 -4.74
CA VAL A 277 -17.87 -5.04 -5.86
C VAL A 277 -16.47 -5.65 -5.78
N MET A 278 -15.99 -5.95 -4.58
CA MET A 278 -14.66 -6.57 -4.35
C MET A 278 -14.65 -7.39 -3.07
N THR A 279 -13.73 -8.36 -2.99
CA THR A 279 -13.54 -9.25 -1.83
C THR A 279 -12.07 -9.28 -1.43
N HIS A 280 -11.80 -9.17 -0.13
CA HIS A 280 -10.46 -9.19 0.46
C HIS A 280 -10.39 -10.08 1.70
N HIS A 281 -9.19 -10.33 2.20
CA HIS A 281 -8.98 -11.15 3.42
C HIS A 281 -8.84 -10.31 4.70
N SER A 282 -8.67 -8.99 4.58
CA SER A 282 -8.47 -8.12 5.74
C SER A 282 -9.25 -6.81 5.61
N TRP A 283 -9.64 -6.24 6.75
CA TRP A 283 -10.26 -4.92 6.83
C TRP A 283 -9.41 -3.82 6.21
N THR A 284 -8.09 -3.92 6.39
CA THR A 284 -7.16 -2.88 5.93
C THR A 284 -7.08 -2.85 4.41
N ASP A 285 -6.95 -4.02 3.78
CA ASP A 285 -6.85 -4.11 2.32
C ASP A 285 -8.17 -3.67 1.68
N ALA A 286 -9.31 -4.12 2.23
CA ALA A 286 -10.63 -3.70 1.78
C ALA A 286 -10.82 -2.18 1.90
N LEU A 287 -10.39 -1.58 3.02
CA LEU A 287 -10.49 -0.13 3.23
C LEU A 287 -9.61 0.66 2.25
N VAL A 288 -8.39 0.20 1.98
CA VAL A 288 -7.50 0.85 1.00
C VAL A 288 -8.11 0.82 -0.40
N CYS A 289 -8.64 -0.34 -0.82
CA CYS A 289 -9.35 -0.46 -2.09
C CYS A 289 -10.63 0.39 -2.13
N LEU A 290 -11.36 0.49 -1.01
CA LEU A 290 -12.52 1.37 -0.89
C LEU A 290 -12.14 2.85 -1.08
N PHE A 291 -11.02 3.32 -0.51
CA PHE A 291 -10.52 4.67 -0.77
C PHE A 291 -10.26 4.92 -2.27
N GLY A 292 -9.66 3.93 -2.95
CA GLY A 292 -9.44 3.99 -4.40
C GLY A 292 -10.75 4.06 -5.19
N LEU A 293 -11.75 3.26 -4.80
CA LEU A 293 -13.07 3.26 -5.44
C LEU A 293 -13.83 4.57 -5.20
N ILE A 294 -13.81 5.10 -3.97
CA ILE A 294 -14.44 6.39 -3.64
C ILE A 294 -13.87 7.49 -4.55
N TYR A 295 -12.55 7.51 -4.75
CA TYR A 295 -11.91 8.46 -5.66
C TYR A 295 -12.28 8.22 -7.13
N ALA A 296 -12.12 6.97 -7.61
CA ALA A 296 -12.32 6.62 -9.02
C ALA A 296 -13.76 6.78 -9.49
N LEU A 297 -14.73 6.54 -8.60
CA LEU A 297 -16.17 6.66 -8.88
C LEU A 297 -16.74 8.02 -8.43
N HIS A 298 -15.90 8.94 -7.95
CA HIS A 298 -16.31 10.25 -7.46
C HIS A 298 -17.43 10.20 -6.40
N LEU A 299 -17.30 9.27 -5.45
CA LEU A 299 -18.26 9.10 -4.36
C LEU A 299 -17.95 10.08 -3.22
N ASN A 300 -18.99 10.44 -2.47
CA ASN A 300 -18.84 11.20 -1.23
C ASN A 300 -18.47 10.27 -0.07
N TYR A 301 -17.71 10.78 0.90
CA TYR A 301 -17.52 10.06 2.16
C TYR A 301 -18.84 9.91 2.91
N PRO A 302 -19.07 8.77 3.58
CA PRO A 302 -20.26 8.57 4.39
C PRO A 302 -20.39 9.59 5.51
N GLU A 303 -21.57 10.24 5.61
CA GLU A 303 -21.79 11.38 6.51
C GLU A 303 -21.51 11.05 8.00
N LYS A 304 -21.87 9.85 8.44
CA LYS A 304 -21.69 9.39 9.84
C LYS A 304 -20.24 9.09 10.22
N CYS A 305 -19.34 8.96 9.25
CA CYS A 305 -17.92 8.63 9.43
C CYS A 305 -16.97 9.59 8.70
N THR A 306 -17.39 10.83 8.43
CA THR A 306 -16.56 11.77 7.65
C THR A 306 -15.22 12.07 8.31
N GLY A 307 -15.16 12.17 9.64
CA GLY A 307 -13.93 12.41 10.38
C GLY A 307 -12.94 11.25 10.28
N PHE A 308 -13.42 10.00 10.31
CA PHE A 308 -12.62 8.81 10.08
C PHE A 308 -11.93 8.84 8.69
N PHE A 309 -12.70 9.05 7.63
CA PHE A 309 -12.15 9.11 6.26
C PHE A 309 -11.23 10.32 6.07
N GLU A 310 -11.63 11.50 6.56
CA GLU A 310 -10.83 12.72 6.51
C GLU A 310 -9.51 12.56 7.27
N PHE A 311 -9.53 11.91 8.44
CA PHE A 311 -8.33 11.65 9.21
C PHE A 311 -7.35 10.75 8.46
N ILE A 312 -7.84 9.65 7.89
CA ILE A 312 -6.99 8.75 7.10
C ILE A 312 -6.42 9.48 5.88
N GLN A 313 -7.24 10.17 5.10
CA GLN A 313 -6.80 10.91 3.91
C GLN A 313 -5.75 11.98 4.25
N VAL A 314 -6.04 12.84 5.21
CA VAL A 314 -5.24 14.06 5.47
C VAL A 314 -4.06 13.76 6.39
N VAL A 315 -4.26 12.96 7.44
CA VAL A 315 -3.25 12.74 8.48
C VAL A 315 -2.38 11.53 8.16
N LEU A 316 -2.98 10.40 7.79
CA LEU A 316 -2.23 9.15 7.54
C LEU A 316 -1.63 9.13 6.12
N LEU A 317 -2.44 9.42 5.10
CA LEU A 317 -2.05 9.35 3.69
C LEU A 317 -1.45 10.68 3.16
N LYS A 318 -1.69 11.79 3.86
CA LYS A 318 -1.21 13.14 3.49
C LYS A 318 -1.62 13.57 2.07
N LEU A 319 -2.83 13.22 1.64
CA LEU A 319 -3.33 13.48 0.28
C LEU A 319 -3.96 14.86 0.07
N ASP A 320 -4.15 15.67 1.11
CA ASP A 320 -4.84 16.97 1.01
C ASP A 320 -3.86 18.13 1.08
N ASP A 321 -4.03 19.15 0.25
CA ASP A 321 -3.19 20.35 0.24
C ASP A 321 -3.23 21.03 1.61
N GLU A 322 -2.06 21.30 2.21
CA GLU A 322 -1.91 21.82 3.59
C GLU A 322 -2.64 23.16 3.86
N ARG A 323 -3.31 23.70 2.83
CA ARG A 323 -4.23 24.83 2.88
C ARG A 323 -5.54 24.50 3.60
N LYS A 324 -5.98 23.24 3.63
CA LYS A 324 -7.21 22.85 4.30
C LYS A 324 -6.96 22.69 5.80
N GLN A 325 -7.57 23.57 6.59
CA GLN A 325 -7.52 23.44 8.05
C GLN A 325 -8.33 22.22 8.47
N LEU A 326 -7.68 21.29 9.19
CA LEU A 326 -8.34 20.16 9.82
C LEU A 326 -9.37 20.67 10.82
N LYS A 327 -10.52 19.99 10.88
CA LYS A 327 -11.50 20.21 11.95
C LYS A 327 -10.80 20.12 13.32
N PRO A 328 -11.19 20.93 14.33
CA PRO A 328 -10.48 21.00 15.62
C PRO A 328 -10.22 19.63 16.26
N LYS A 329 -11.19 18.71 16.17
CA LYS A 329 -11.08 17.36 16.72
C LYS A 329 -9.99 16.51 16.03
N LEU A 330 -9.89 16.59 14.71
CA LEU A 330 -8.85 15.90 13.93
C LEU A 330 -7.48 16.51 14.18
N GLN A 331 -7.42 17.84 14.34
CA GLN A 331 -6.19 18.53 14.69
C GLN A 331 -5.71 18.15 16.10
N THR A 332 -6.61 18.05 17.08
CA THR A 332 -6.26 17.55 18.43
C THR A 332 -5.70 16.13 18.37
N LEU A 333 -6.40 15.21 17.68
CA LEU A 333 -5.91 13.84 17.54
C LEU A 333 -4.56 13.77 16.83
N LYS A 334 -4.37 14.53 15.74
CA LYS A 334 -3.07 14.64 15.06
C LYS A 334 -1.96 15.09 16.00
N ASN A 335 -2.24 16.06 16.89
CA ASN A 335 -1.27 16.54 17.86
C ASN A 335 -0.99 15.53 18.99
N GLU A 336 -1.97 14.72 19.35
CA GLU A 336 -1.81 13.64 20.35
C GLU A 336 -1.02 12.43 19.79
N LEU A 337 -0.90 12.32 18.47
CA LEU A 337 -0.05 11.34 17.77
C LEU A 337 1.40 11.81 17.59
N VAL A 338 1.79 12.92 18.22
CA VAL A 338 3.16 13.46 18.19
C VAL A 338 3.96 12.90 19.35
#